data_AF-A0AA40TI60-F1
#
_entry.id   AF-A0AA40TI60-F1
#
_cell.length_a   1.000
_cell.length_b   1.000
_cell.length_c   1.000
_cell.angle_alpha   90.00
_cell.angle_beta   90.00
_cell.angle_gamma   90.00
#
_symmetry.space_group_name_H-M   'P 1'
#
loop_
_entity.id
_entity.type
_entity.pdbx_description
1 polymer ?
#
loop_
_entity_poly.entity_id
_entity_poly.type
_entity_poly.pdbx_seq_one_letter_code
_entity_poly.pdbx_strand_id
1 'polypeptide(L)'
;MNTLNKLRALGVKISIDDFGTGYSSLSRLSKLAFDKIKIDKSFVHSISTHEDALNIIKLITGMAKSLNMKAVAEGVETQEQLKSLQALGCDFAQGYLFGKPQPCVNEEIRNGQVVPINNRKTMP
;
A
#
# COMPACT_ATOMS: atom_id res chain seq x y z
N MET A 1 -6.36 -27.07 -1.00
CA MET A 1 -6.64 -25.77 -1.67
C MET A 1 -7.17 -24.80 -0.61
N ASN A 2 -6.43 -23.74 -0.26
CA ASN A 2 -6.83 -22.84 0.84
C ASN A 2 -7.84 -21.76 0.38
N THR A 3 -8.49 -21.08 1.32
CA THR A 3 -9.52 -20.04 1.05
C THR A 3 -9.00 -18.93 0.11
N LEU A 4 -7.75 -18.50 0.28
CA LEU A 4 -7.14 -17.48 -0.56
C LEU A 4 -7.01 -17.92 -2.02
N ASN A 5 -6.69 -19.19 -2.27
CA ASN A 5 -6.65 -19.73 -3.65
C ASN A 5 -8.04 -19.70 -4.30
N LYS A 6 -9.10 -19.96 -3.55
CA LYS A 6 -10.48 -19.90 -4.06
C LYS A 6 -10.88 -18.47 -4.41
N LEU A 7 -10.54 -17.49 -3.56
CA LEU A 7 -10.80 -16.07 -3.83
C LEU A 7 -10.05 -15.59 -5.08
N ARG A 8 -8.78 -15.99 -5.25
CA ARG A 8 -8.02 -15.68 -6.46
C ARG A 8 -8.61 -16.29 -7.73
N ALA A 9 -9.13 -17.52 -7.64
CA ALA A 9 -9.79 -18.16 -8.78
C ALA A 9 -11.03 -17.37 -9.26
N LEU A 10 -11.61 -16.51 -8.41
CA LEU A 10 -12.69 -15.59 -8.77
C LEU A 10 -12.20 -14.21 -9.28
N GLY A 11 -10.88 -14.03 -9.44
CA GLY A 11 -10.28 -12.76 -9.87
C GLY A 11 -10.07 -11.73 -8.75
N VAL A 12 -10.29 -12.10 -7.48
CA VAL A 12 -10.06 -11.20 -6.34
C VAL A 12 -8.57 -11.01 -6.10
N LYS A 13 -8.15 -9.74 -6.01
CA LYS A 13 -6.77 -9.36 -5.63
C LYS A 13 -6.60 -9.42 -4.12
N ILE A 14 -5.44 -9.86 -3.66
CA ILE A 14 -5.12 -10.03 -2.23
C ILE A 14 -4.02 -9.06 -1.85
N SER A 15 -4.28 -8.25 -0.82
CA SER A 15 -3.29 -7.40 -0.16
C SER A 15 -2.93 -7.97 1.22
N ILE A 16 -1.69 -7.77 1.63
CA ILE A 16 -1.26 -7.95 3.02
C ILE A 16 -1.34 -6.60 3.72
N ASP A 17 -1.93 -6.59 4.92
CA ASP A 17 -2.08 -5.39 5.74
C ASP A 17 -1.06 -5.33 6.88
N ASP A 18 -0.82 -4.13 7.42
CA ASP A 18 0.04 -3.82 8.57
C ASP A 18 1.45 -4.46 8.50
N PHE A 19 2.04 -4.53 7.30
CA PHE A 19 3.32 -5.21 7.11
C PHE A 19 4.46 -4.44 7.76
N GLY A 20 5.27 -5.17 8.52
CA GLY A 20 6.37 -4.65 9.33
C GLY A 20 6.07 -4.65 10.83
N THR A 21 4.83 -4.93 11.25
CA THR A 21 4.50 -5.17 12.66
C THR A 21 4.50 -6.67 12.98
N GLY A 22 5.18 -7.07 14.06
CA GLY A 22 5.28 -8.47 14.49
C GLY A 22 6.11 -9.37 13.57
N TYR A 23 5.92 -10.69 13.66
CA TYR A 23 6.69 -11.68 12.91
C TYR A 23 6.07 -11.99 11.56
N SER A 24 6.73 -11.54 10.49
CA SER A 24 6.38 -11.92 9.12
C SER A 24 7.26 -13.08 8.63
N SER A 25 6.63 -14.13 8.12
CA SER A 25 7.36 -15.25 7.51
C SER A 25 7.55 -15.01 6.02
N LEU A 26 8.77 -14.68 5.60
CA LEU A 26 9.12 -14.51 4.17
C LEU A 26 8.80 -15.76 3.33
N SER A 27 8.93 -16.96 3.92
CA SER A 27 8.58 -18.21 3.24
C SER A 27 7.08 -18.38 2.98
N ARG A 28 6.22 -17.64 3.69
CA ARG A 28 4.77 -17.56 3.40
C ARG A 28 4.47 -16.55 2.29
N LEU A 29 5.22 -15.45 2.23
CA LEU A 29 5.10 -14.45 1.16
C LEU A 29 5.40 -15.06 -0.20
N SER A 30 6.44 -15.89 -0.31
CA SER A 30 6.80 -16.50 -1.59
C SER A 30 5.82 -17.58 -2.08
N LYS A 31 5.09 -18.24 -1.17
CA LYS A 31 4.16 -19.34 -1.49
C LYS A 31 2.77 -18.87 -1.86
N LEU A 32 2.42 -17.62 -1.55
CA LEU A 32 1.12 -17.05 -1.83
C LEU A 32 1.33 -15.88 -2.78
N ALA A 33 0.78 -15.97 -3.98
CA ALA A 33 0.80 -14.88 -4.96
C ALA A 33 -0.08 -13.70 -4.48
N PHE A 34 0.49 -12.85 -3.63
CA PHE A 34 -0.14 -11.61 -3.21
C PHE A 34 0.02 -10.55 -4.29
N ASP A 35 -0.93 -9.62 -4.38
CA ASP A 35 -0.88 -8.50 -5.33
C ASP A 35 -0.21 -7.27 -4.72
N LYS A 36 -0.40 -7.07 -3.42
CA LYS A 36 0.01 -5.86 -2.70
C LYS A 36 0.52 -6.14 -1.31
N ILE A 37 1.41 -5.28 -0.83
CA ILE A 37 1.87 -5.19 0.55
C ILE A 37 1.66 -3.77 1.06
N LYS A 38 1.02 -3.63 2.21
CA LYS A 38 0.77 -2.34 2.86
C LYS A 38 1.80 -2.17 3.97
N ILE A 39 2.63 -1.13 3.85
CA ILE A 39 3.66 -0.77 4.83
C ILE A 39 2.96 -0.03 5.96
N ASP A 40 3.10 -0.54 7.18
CA ASP A 40 2.45 0.04 8.35
C ASP A 40 2.87 1.50 8.58
N LYS A 41 1.92 2.29 9.07
CA LYS A 41 2.09 3.73 9.30
C LYS A 41 3.19 4.09 10.29
N SER A 42 3.54 3.20 11.23
CA SER A 42 4.59 3.48 12.21
C SER A 42 5.94 3.74 11.54
N PHE A 43 6.28 2.99 10.48
CA PHE A 43 7.49 3.24 9.69
C PHE A 43 7.41 4.53 8.89
N VAL A 44 6.23 4.82 8.31
CA VAL A 44 6.01 6.02 7.51
C VAL A 44 6.10 7.29 8.36
N HIS A 45 5.55 7.28 9.58
CA HIS A 45 5.65 8.38 10.52
C HIS A 45 7.10 8.67 10.92
N SER A 46 7.94 7.64 11.02
CA SER A 46 9.35 7.74 11.42
C SER A 46 10.35 7.94 10.26
N ILE A 47 9.89 7.97 9.00
CA ILE A 47 10.77 7.94 7.81
C ILE A 47 11.76 9.11 7.71
N SER A 48 11.39 10.28 8.24
CA SER A 48 12.20 11.50 8.20
C SER A 48 13.15 11.63 9.40
N THR A 49 12.90 10.90 10.48
CA THR A 49 13.62 11.07 11.76
C THR A 49 14.50 9.88 12.13
N HIS A 50 14.23 8.69 11.57
CA HIS A 50 14.95 7.46 11.91
C HIS A 50 15.44 6.73 10.65
N GLU A 51 16.76 6.55 10.56
CA GLU A 51 17.40 5.82 9.46
C GLU A 51 16.92 4.36 9.37
N ASP A 52 16.62 3.73 10.50
CA ASP A 52 16.09 2.36 10.55
C ASP A 52 14.75 2.24 9.84
N ALA A 53 13.84 3.22 10.01
CA ALA A 53 12.55 3.22 9.33
C ALA A 53 12.74 3.33 7.81
N LEU A 54 13.65 4.18 7.37
CA LEU A 54 14.02 4.31 5.95
C LEU A 54 14.57 2.99 5.38
N ASN A 55 15.49 2.35 6.10
CA ASN A 55 16.09 1.07 5.69
C ASN A 55 15.06 -0.07 5.63
N ILE A 56 14.13 -0.13 6.58
CA ILE A 56 13.04 -1.10 6.58
C ILE A 56 12.12 -0.88 5.38
N ILE A 57 11.70 0.36 5.12
CA ILE A 57 10.86 0.69 3.96
C ILE A 57 11.58 0.33 2.64
N LYS A 58 12.88 0.61 2.55
CA LYS A 58 13.72 0.23 1.40
C LYS A 58 13.76 -1.28 1.19
N LEU A 59 13.87 -2.06 2.27
CA LEU A 59 13.85 -3.52 2.22
C LEU A 59 12.47 -4.03 1.76
N ILE A 60 11.39 -3.49 2.31
CA ILE A 60 10.02 -3.90 1.99
C ILE A 60 9.69 -3.60 0.52
N THR A 61 10.02 -2.40 0.03
CA THR A 61 9.80 -2.01 -1.38
C THR A 61 10.64 -2.86 -2.34
N GLY A 62 11.91 -3.13 -2.02
CA GLY A 62 12.77 -4.02 -2.80
C GLY A 62 12.26 -5.46 -2.84
N MET A 63 11.75 -5.98 -1.72
CA MET A 63 11.12 -7.30 -1.64
C MET A 63 9.83 -7.35 -2.47
N ALA A 64 8.95 -6.34 -2.34
CA ALA A 64 7.71 -6.27 -3.10
C ALA A 64 7.99 -6.35 -4.60
N LYS A 65 8.94 -5.53 -5.09
CA LYS A 65 9.40 -5.57 -6.47
C LYS A 65 9.91 -6.95 -6.88
N SER A 66 10.71 -7.61 -6.06
CA SER A 66 11.28 -8.93 -6.34
C SER A 66 10.22 -10.04 -6.42
N LEU A 67 9.11 -9.86 -5.70
CA LEU A 67 7.99 -10.81 -5.67
C LEU A 67 6.86 -10.42 -6.64
N ASN A 68 7.08 -9.44 -7.53
CA ASN A 68 6.07 -8.87 -8.43
C ASN A 68 4.81 -8.37 -7.71
N MET A 69 4.98 -7.84 -6.50
CA MET A 69 3.95 -7.19 -5.71
C MET A 69 4.07 -5.67 -5.79
N LYS A 70 2.97 -4.98 -5.53
CA LYS A 70 2.96 -3.52 -5.37
C LYS A 70 3.06 -3.11 -3.91
N ALA A 71 3.88 -2.11 -3.61
CA ALA A 71 3.99 -1.55 -2.27
C ALA A 71 3.03 -0.36 -2.10
N VAL A 72 2.31 -0.35 -0.98
CA VAL A 72 1.41 0.75 -0.58
C VAL A 72 1.90 1.27 0.78
N ALA A 73 2.26 2.55 0.89
CA ALA A 73 2.60 3.15 2.17
C ALA A 73 1.35 3.75 2.83
N GLU A 74 1.14 3.44 4.11
CA GLU A 74 -0.01 3.93 4.88
C GLU A 74 0.36 5.03 5.86
N GLY A 75 -0.61 5.89 6.20
CA GLY A 75 -0.40 6.97 7.16
C GLY A 75 0.48 8.11 6.62
N VAL A 76 0.48 8.35 5.30
CA VAL A 76 1.19 9.48 4.70
C VAL A 76 0.45 10.78 5.00
N GLU A 77 1.09 11.67 5.75
CA GLU A 77 0.51 12.92 6.26
C GLU A 77 1.24 14.16 5.75
N THR A 78 2.52 14.04 5.36
CA THR A 78 3.33 15.17 4.89
C THR A 78 3.90 14.96 3.49
N GLN A 79 4.14 16.07 2.79
CA GLN A 79 4.77 16.04 1.47
C GLN A 79 6.22 15.51 1.52
N GLU A 80 6.89 15.66 2.66
CA GLU A 80 8.23 15.14 2.90
C GLU A 80 8.21 13.60 2.96
N GLN A 81 7.29 13.02 3.74
CA GLN A 81 7.08 11.56 3.78
C GLN A 81 6.81 11.01 2.37
N LEU A 82 5.92 11.66 1.61
CA LEU A 82 5.61 11.26 0.23
C LEU A 82 6.85 11.28 -0.67
N LYS A 83 7.68 12.33 -0.59
CA LYS A 83 8.92 12.43 -1.39
C LYS A 83 9.90 11.31 -1.04
N SER A 84 10.09 11.03 0.25
CA SER A 84 10.95 9.93 0.71
C SER A 84 10.43 8.58 0.20
N LEU A 85 9.13 8.32 0.28
CA LEU A 85 8.51 7.09 -0.22
C LEU A 85 8.67 6.92 -1.74
N GLN A 86 8.53 8.00 -2.50
CA GLN A 86 8.77 8.00 -3.96
C GLN A 86 10.23 7.66 -4.28
N ALA A 87 11.18 8.27 -3.56
CA ALA A 87 12.61 8.00 -3.74
C ALA A 87 12.99 6.54 -3.40
N LEU A 88 12.27 5.92 -2.46
CA LEU A 88 12.42 4.51 -2.11
C LEU A 88 11.69 3.55 -3.06
N GLY A 89 10.98 4.06 -4.06
CA GLY A 89 10.29 3.24 -5.06
C GLY A 89 8.97 2.64 -4.58
N CYS A 90 8.28 3.28 -3.63
CA CYS A 90 6.93 2.89 -3.25
C CYS A 90 5.94 3.17 -4.40
N ASP A 91 5.06 2.22 -4.74
CA ASP A 91 4.15 2.35 -5.88
C ASP A 91 2.93 3.24 -5.56
N PHE A 92 2.41 3.14 -4.34
CA PHE A 92 1.18 3.82 -3.92
C PHE A 92 1.32 4.40 -2.51
N ALA A 93 0.56 5.45 -2.22
CA ALA A 93 0.51 6.09 -0.92
C ALA A 93 -0.94 6.32 -0.49
N GLN A 94 -1.22 6.11 0.79
CA GLN A 94 -2.51 6.35 1.43
C GLN A 94 -2.29 7.11 2.73
N GLY A 95 -3.06 8.17 2.94
CA GLY A 95 -3.04 8.91 4.21
C GLY A 95 -3.68 10.28 4.11
N TYR A 96 -3.68 11.01 5.23
CA TYR A 96 -4.38 12.29 5.38
C TYR A 96 -3.79 13.40 4.51
N LEU A 97 -2.59 13.23 3.96
CA LEU A 97 -2.06 14.11 2.94
C LEU A 97 -2.99 14.21 1.72
N PHE A 98 -3.64 13.10 1.36
CA PHE A 98 -4.57 13.05 0.23
C PHE A 98 -6.00 13.30 0.66
N GLY A 99 -6.43 12.65 1.74
CA GLY A 99 -7.78 12.78 2.27
C GLY A 99 -7.98 11.96 3.53
N LYS A 100 -8.92 12.40 4.37
CA LYS A 100 -9.34 11.64 5.55
C LYS A 100 -10.41 10.62 5.17
N PRO A 101 -10.58 9.52 5.93
CA PRO A 101 -11.75 8.66 5.82
C PRO A 101 -13.03 9.50 5.89
N GLN A 102 -13.93 9.28 4.93
CA GLN A 102 -15.19 10.01 4.83
C GLN A 102 -16.35 9.01 4.65
N PRO A 103 -17.58 9.38 5.03
CA PRO A 103 -18.79 8.67 4.62
C PRO A 103 -18.85 8.51 3.09
N CYS A 104 -19.78 7.70 2.57
CA CYS A 104 -19.92 7.51 1.13
C CYS A 104 -19.99 8.87 0.40
N VAL A 105 -18.96 9.17 -0.41
CA VAL A 105 -18.84 10.39 -1.22
C VAL A 105 -18.94 10.04 -2.69
N ASN A 106 -19.59 10.89 -3.47
CA ASN A 106 -19.67 10.78 -4.93
C ASN A 106 -18.47 11.46 -5.61
N GLU A 107 -17.35 11.58 -4.91
CA GLU A 107 -16.17 12.34 -5.32
C GLU A 107 -14.90 11.49 -5.04
N GLU A 108 -13.89 11.65 -5.89
CA GLU A 108 -12.58 11.01 -5.77
C GLU A 108 -11.46 12.04 -5.91
N ILE A 109 -10.28 11.74 -5.38
CA ILE A 109 -9.10 12.60 -5.54
C ILE A 109 -8.30 12.12 -6.74
N ARG A 110 -8.21 12.94 -7.79
CA ARG A 110 -7.35 12.71 -8.96
C ARG A 110 -6.36 13.85 -9.09
N ASN A 111 -5.06 13.52 -9.18
CA ASN A 111 -3.97 14.50 -9.32
C ASN A 111 -4.03 15.63 -8.26
N GLY A 112 -4.44 15.30 -7.02
CA GLY A 112 -4.56 16.27 -5.92
C GLY A 112 -5.82 17.15 -5.97
N GLN A 113 -6.76 16.88 -6.88
CA GLN A 113 -8.03 17.61 -6.99
C GLN A 113 -9.21 16.68 -6.70
N VAL A 114 -10.21 17.19 -5.99
CA VAL A 114 -11.49 16.49 -5.79
C VAL A 114 -12.29 16.59 -7.09
N VAL A 115 -12.67 15.45 -7.64
CA VAL A 115 -13.47 15.34 -8.87
C VAL A 115 -14.66 14.41 -8.65
N PRO A 116 -15.80 14.63 -9.33
CA PRO A 116 -16.93 13.71 -9.25
C PRO A 116 -16.54 12.31 -9.73
N ILE A 117 -16.98 11.28 -9.01
CA ILE A 117 -16.93 9.89 -9.48
C ILE A 117 -17.97 9.78 -10.60
N ASN A 118 -17.59 10.08 -11.84
CA ASN A 118 -18.48 9.89 -12.98
C ASN A 118 -18.87 8.41 -13.05
N ASN A 119 -20.19 8.15 -13.02
CA ASN A 119 -20.86 6.85 -13.02
C ASN A 119 -19.94 5.72 -13.48
N ARG A 120 -19.69 4.76 -12.60
CA ARG A 120 -19.09 3.46 -12.95
C ARG A 120 -19.89 2.93 -14.14
N LYS A 121 -19.41 3.14 -15.38
CA LYS A 121 -19.76 2.25 -16.48
C LYS A 121 -19.37 0.89 -15.92
N THR A 122 -20.38 0.08 -15.67
CA THR A 122 -20.26 -1.32 -15.27
C THR A 122 -19.12 -1.90 -16.08
N MET A 123 -18.02 -2.27 -15.41
CA MET A 123 -16.96 -3.02 -16.08
C MET A 123 -17.61 -4.32 -16.59
N PRO A 124 -17.37 -4.69 -17.86
CA PRO A 124 -17.84 -5.97 -18.41
C PRO A 124 -17.27 -7.16 -17.63
#